data_AF-A0A9E0DHT5-F1
#
_entry.id   AF-A0A9E0DHT5-F1
#
_cell.length_a   1.000
_cell.length_b   1.000
_cell.length_c   1.000
_cell.angle_alpha   90.00
_cell.angle_beta   90.00
_cell.angle_gamma   90.00
#
_symmetry.space_group_name_H-M   'P 1'
#
loop_
_entity.id
_entity.type
_entity.pdbx_description
1 polymer ?
#
loop_
_entity_poly.entity_id
_entity_poly.type
_entity_poly.pdbx_seq_one_letter_code
_entity_poly.pdbx_strand_id
1 'polypeptide(L)'
;MSVQQEHLNAVSTLAKSEAKAESSPLIADHVKVAAPPKLEYNNPSRDSLAMLGAAIGGALLGVFLTLLVLAIVNRGTIRFNTTGQIRAMQETIVAVDQNVGALSANLDTVVARLEGLQGQADVIPGLQTEINAAKTEIGAALSEIGAAQETLKAQQSQLGEMNDSIAVLDVGRQKFDVFTGALAGALSQMSALDGPAEAAAVEVAAVEVAPVDVAPVEAAAVEVAPIAPVLPTVTVAASADVAGDAVQVVYFADANGNGIKEGEEASVVGMSLNLVDAGGAIVASVETDESGAALFAGLAAGNYSLTTAEGDAIASLTVAEGAAQGQIVTVPVVE
;
A
#
# COMPACT_ATOMS: atom_id res chain seq x y z
N MET A 1 55.30 -1.08 -15.01
CA MET A 1 55.87 -1.57 -16.28
C MET A 1 57.01 -2.54 -16.01
N SER A 2 56.72 -3.72 -15.44
CA SER A 2 57.77 -4.70 -15.09
C SER A 2 57.29 -6.14 -15.27
N VAL A 3 56.44 -6.38 -16.28
CA VAL A 3 55.99 -7.73 -16.67
C VAL A 3 56.08 -7.94 -18.20
N GLN A 4 56.53 -6.92 -18.95
CA GLN A 4 56.66 -6.99 -20.41
C GLN A 4 58.10 -7.27 -20.89
N GLN A 5 59.00 -7.66 -19.98
CA GLN A 5 60.42 -7.92 -20.26
C GLN A 5 60.82 -9.40 -20.11
N GLU A 6 59.92 -10.28 -19.65
CA GLU A 6 60.24 -11.68 -19.34
C GLU A 6 59.91 -12.67 -20.48
N HIS A 7 59.00 -12.29 -21.40
CA HIS A 7 58.67 -13.13 -22.56
C HIS A 7 59.56 -12.91 -23.79
N LEU A 8 60.40 -11.86 -23.81
CA LEU A 8 61.33 -11.62 -24.93
C LEU A 8 62.62 -12.47 -24.84
N ASN A 9 62.96 -13.01 -23.66
CA ASN A 9 64.17 -13.81 -23.47
C ASN A 9 63.99 -15.32 -23.73
N ALA A 10 62.75 -15.79 -23.93
CA ALA A 10 62.48 -17.21 -24.21
C ALA A 10 62.54 -17.59 -25.71
N VAL A 11 62.54 -16.60 -26.62
CA VAL A 11 62.61 -16.85 -28.07
C VAL A 11 64.05 -16.84 -28.61
N SER A 12 65.02 -16.28 -27.86
CA SER A 12 66.43 -16.21 -28.30
C SER A 12 67.22 -17.50 -28.07
N THR A 13 66.70 -18.49 -27.34
CA THR A 13 67.39 -19.74 -27.03
C THR A 13 67.07 -20.90 -27.98
N LEU A 14 66.06 -20.77 -28.86
CA LEU A 14 65.77 -21.77 -29.90
C LEU A 14 66.37 -21.46 -31.28
N ALA A 15 66.88 -20.24 -31.49
CA ALA A 15 67.51 -19.85 -32.75
C ALA A 15 69.04 -20.10 -32.81
N LYS A 16 69.61 -20.84 -31.84
CA LYS A 16 71.06 -21.00 -31.69
C LYS A 16 71.58 -22.45 -31.73
N SER A 17 70.74 -23.44 -32.06
CA SER A 17 71.15 -24.85 -32.19
C SER A 17 71.30 -25.34 -33.64
N GLU A 18 71.08 -24.49 -34.65
CA GLU A 18 71.23 -24.87 -36.07
C GLU A 18 72.42 -24.17 -36.75
N ALA A 19 73.57 -24.18 -36.10
CA ALA A 19 74.82 -23.89 -36.80
C ALA A 19 75.97 -24.61 -36.11
N LYS A 20 76.74 -25.35 -36.93
CA LYS A 20 78.13 -25.78 -36.69
C LYS A 20 78.33 -27.25 -36.26
N ALA A 21 78.42 -28.12 -37.25
CA ALA A 21 79.51 -29.09 -37.44
C ALA A 21 79.27 -29.79 -38.78
N GLU A 22 80.22 -30.04 -39.68
CA GLU A 22 81.63 -29.72 -39.80
C GLU A 22 81.96 -30.09 -41.25
N SER A 23 82.52 -29.16 -42.00
CA SER A 23 83.16 -29.42 -43.30
C SER A 23 84.65 -29.49 -43.07
N SER A 24 85.33 -30.56 -43.50
CA SER A 24 86.70 -30.46 -44.03
C SER A 24 87.16 -31.73 -44.76
N PRO A 25 88.10 -31.57 -45.71
CA PRO A 25 88.24 -32.44 -46.88
C PRO A 25 89.41 -33.41 -46.74
N LEU A 26 89.31 -34.59 -47.36
CA LEU A 26 90.43 -35.52 -47.48
C LEU A 26 90.92 -35.52 -48.93
N ILE A 27 92.04 -34.83 -49.11
CA ILE A 27 92.90 -34.89 -50.29
C ILE A 27 93.73 -36.19 -50.21
N ALA A 28 93.93 -36.76 -51.40
CA ALA A 28 94.63 -37.98 -51.73
C ALA A 28 96.00 -38.18 -51.06
N ASP A 29 96.28 -39.43 -50.67
CA ASP A 29 97.61 -40.02 -50.85
C ASP A 29 97.51 -41.55 -51.06
N HIS A 30 98.47 -42.06 -51.82
CA HIS A 30 98.49 -43.30 -52.60
C HIS A 30 98.62 -44.61 -51.79
N VAL A 31 97.87 -45.68 -52.14
CA VAL A 31 98.35 -47.08 -52.04
C VAL A 31 97.72 -48.01 -53.10
N LYS A 32 98.57 -48.50 -54.01
CA LYS A 32 98.55 -49.72 -54.86
C LYS A 32 97.22 -50.37 -55.30
N VAL A 33 97.04 -50.35 -56.63
CA VAL A 33 96.13 -51.17 -57.45
C VAL A 33 96.37 -52.67 -57.23
N ALA A 34 95.37 -53.38 -56.72
CA ALA A 34 95.17 -54.80 -56.98
C ALA A 34 94.26 -54.93 -58.22
N ALA A 35 94.66 -55.73 -59.20
CA ALA A 35 93.85 -55.99 -60.38
C ALA A 35 92.46 -56.53 -59.96
N PRO A 36 91.34 -55.97 -60.45
CA PRO A 36 90.03 -56.43 -60.07
C PRO A 36 89.84 -57.88 -60.54
N PRO A 37 89.19 -58.75 -59.72
CA PRO A 37 88.80 -60.08 -60.18
C PRO A 37 87.95 -59.93 -61.46
N LYS A 38 88.18 -60.80 -62.45
CA LYS A 38 87.37 -60.81 -63.67
C LYS A 38 85.91 -61.00 -63.26
N LEU A 39 85.08 -60.00 -63.55
CA LEU A 39 83.64 -60.07 -63.36
C LEU A 39 83.11 -61.10 -64.36
N GLU A 40 82.87 -62.33 -63.91
CA GLU A 40 81.98 -63.22 -64.65
C GLU A 40 80.60 -62.57 -64.63
N TYR A 41 80.19 -62.04 -65.77
CA TYR A 41 78.83 -61.55 -65.97
C TYR A 41 77.93 -62.78 -66.06
N ASN A 42 77.53 -63.30 -64.90
CA ASN A 42 76.43 -64.24 -64.83
C ASN A 42 75.18 -63.45 -65.24
N ASN A 43 74.72 -63.65 -66.47
CA ASN A 43 73.51 -63.03 -66.97
C ASN A 43 72.34 -63.69 -66.25
N PRO A 44 71.68 -63.07 -65.26
CA PRO A 44 70.54 -63.70 -64.63
C PRO A 44 69.48 -63.85 -65.72
N SER A 45 69.16 -65.10 -66.01
CA SER A 45 68.09 -65.54 -66.90
C SER A 45 66.83 -64.71 -66.67
N ARG A 46 65.99 -64.58 -67.71
CA ARG A 46 64.73 -63.81 -67.81
C ARG A 46 63.72 -63.96 -66.64
N ASP A 47 64.04 -64.78 -65.64
CA ASP A 47 63.29 -65.05 -64.42
C ASP A 47 63.28 -63.89 -63.42
N SER A 48 64.32 -63.06 -63.33
CA SER A 48 64.34 -61.94 -62.35
C SER A 48 63.33 -60.84 -62.66
N LEU A 49 63.09 -60.57 -63.95
CA LEU A 49 62.09 -59.61 -64.42
C LEU A 49 60.67 -60.13 -64.19
N ALA A 50 60.45 -61.44 -64.39
CA ALA A 50 59.19 -62.09 -64.06
C ALA A 50 58.94 -62.09 -62.55
N MET A 51 59.97 -62.31 -61.73
CA MET A 51 59.88 -62.27 -60.27
C MET A 51 59.63 -60.85 -59.74
N LEU A 52 60.26 -59.82 -60.32
CA LEU A 52 59.98 -58.42 -60.02
C LEU A 52 58.54 -58.03 -60.41
N GLY A 53 58.09 -58.43 -61.60
CA GLY A 53 56.73 -58.19 -62.06
C GLY A 53 55.68 -58.88 -61.19
N ALA A 54 55.94 -60.12 -60.77
CA ALA A 54 55.08 -60.86 -59.84
C ALA A 54 55.08 -60.23 -58.43
N ALA A 55 56.22 -59.75 -57.94
CA ALA A 55 56.32 -59.10 -56.64
C ALA A 55 55.58 -57.75 -56.61
N ILE A 56 55.76 -56.92 -57.64
CA ILE A 56 55.04 -55.64 -57.78
C ILE A 56 53.55 -55.90 -57.99
N GLY A 57 53.20 -56.86 -58.85
CA GLY A 57 51.82 -57.26 -59.10
C GLY A 57 51.12 -57.75 -57.83
N GLY A 58 51.77 -58.61 -57.06
CA GLY A 58 51.25 -59.12 -55.78
C GLY A 58 51.12 -58.03 -54.71
N ALA A 59 52.09 -57.11 -54.62
CA ALA A 59 52.03 -55.99 -53.68
C ALA A 59 50.87 -55.03 -54.01
N LEU A 60 50.71 -54.66 -55.29
CA LEU A 60 49.60 -53.82 -55.72
C LEU A 60 48.26 -54.50 -55.51
N LEU A 61 48.13 -55.79 -55.83
CA LEU A 61 46.90 -56.55 -55.65
C LEU A 61 46.55 -56.69 -54.15
N GLY A 62 47.56 -56.87 -53.29
CA GLY A 62 47.39 -56.83 -51.84
C GLY A 62 46.87 -55.50 -51.34
N VAL A 63 47.45 -54.38 -51.80
CA VAL A 63 46.98 -53.02 -51.46
C VAL A 63 45.55 -52.78 -51.98
N PHE A 64 45.24 -53.23 -53.19
CA PHE A 64 43.87 -53.11 -53.72
C PHE A 64 42.88 -53.95 -52.93
N LEU A 65 43.26 -55.14 -52.49
CA LEU A 65 42.40 -56.00 -51.69
C LEU A 65 42.16 -55.40 -50.30
N THR A 66 43.20 -54.85 -49.66
CA THR A 66 43.03 -54.18 -48.35
C THR A 66 42.17 -52.93 -48.49
N LEU A 67 42.35 -52.14 -49.56
CA LEU A 67 41.48 -51.00 -49.85
C LEU A 67 40.04 -51.42 -50.17
N LEU A 68 39.84 -52.53 -50.89
CA LEU A 68 38.52 -53.09 -51.20
C LEU A 68 37.82 -53.57 -49.92
N VAL A 69 38.54 -54.26 -49.04
CA VAL A 69 38.02 -54.69 -47.74
C VAL A 69 37.67 -53.48 -46.89
N LEU A 70 38.52 -52.45 -46.83
CA LEU A 70 38.20 -51.20 -46.15
C LEU A 70 36.97 -50.52 -46.77
N ALA A 71 36.81 -50.55 -48.10
CA ALA A 71 35.67 -49.96 -48.79
C ALA A 71 34.36 -50.71 -48.48
N ILE A 72 34.41 -52.04 -48.39
CA ILE A 72 33.25 -52.90 -48.05
C ILE A 72 32.89 -52.74 -46.57
N VAL A 73 33.87 -52.85 -45.67
CA VAL A 73 33.68 -52.75 -44.22
C VAL A 73 33.17 -51.36 -43.85
N ASN A 74 33.73 -50.30 -44.45
CA ASN A 74 33.33 -48.92 -44.17
C ASN A 74 32.17 -48.42 -45.06
N ARG A 75 31.46 -49.31 -45.79
CA ARG A 75 30.32 -48.98 -46.68
C ARG A 75 30.53 -47.66 -47.47
N GLY A 76 31.70 -47.53 -48.10
CA GLY A 76 31.93 -46.55 -49.16
C GLY A 76 31.99 -45.06 -48.81
N THR A 77 31.98 -44.59 -47.55
CA THR A 77 32.29 -43.16 -47.29
C THR A 77 32.72 -42.88 -45.84
N ILE A 78 33.89 -42.27 -45.66
CA ILE A 78 34.09 -41.34 -44.54
C ILE A 78 33.20 -40.12 -44.84
N ARG A 79 31.89 -40.22 -44.58
CA ARG A 79 31.07 -39.01 -44.49
C ARG A 79 31.30 -38.48 -43.09
N PHE A 80 32.11 -37.44 -42.98
CA PHE A 80 32.00 -36.58 -41.81
C PHE A 80 30.56 -36.09 -41.79
N ASN A 81 29.75 -36.50 -40.81
CA ASN A 81 28.46 -35.88 -40.53
C ASN A 81 28.66 -34.45 -39.97
N THR A 82 29.73 -33.77 -40.37
CA THR A 82 30.00 -32.37 -40.04
C THR A 82 28.92 -31.50 -40.63
N THR A 83 28.37 -31.76 -41.81
CA THR A 83 27.30 -30.89 -42.34
C THR A 83 26.02 -30.94 -41.49
N GLY A 84 25.65 -32.10 -40.94
CA GLY A 84 24.50 -32.23 -40.04
C GLY A 84 24.77 -31.71 -38.64
N GLN A 85 25.94 -32.01 -38.08
CA GLN A 85 26.34 -31.53 -36.74
C GLN A 85 26.62 -30.02 -36.73
N ILE A 86 27.24 -29.47 -37.78
CA ILE A 86 27.47 -28.02 -37.92
C ILE A 86 26.12 -27.29 -38.06
N ARG A 87 25.14 -27.86 -38.76
CA ARG A 87 23.78 -27.31 -38.83
C ARG A 87 23.06 -27.33 -37.48
N ALA A 88 23.14 -28.45 -36.75
CA ALA A 88 22.57 -28.56 -35.40
C ALA A 88 23.27 -27.63 -34.39
N MET A 89 24.59 -27.44 -34.51
CA MET A 89 25.35 -26.48 -33.71
C MET A 89 24.98 -25.04 -34.08
N GLN A 90 24.77 -24.73 -35.36
CA GLN A 90 24.29 -23.41 -35.80
C GLN A 90 22.89 -23.12 -35.26
N GLU A 91 21.97 -24.09 -35.30
CA GLU A 91 20.63 -23.97 -34.71
C GLU A 91 20.70 -23.77 -33.19
N THR A 92 21.59 -24.48 -32.50
CA THR A 92 21.84 -24.29 -31.05
C THR A 92 22.41 -22.92 -30.76
N ILE A 93 23.37 -22.44 -31.55
CA ILE A 93 23.98 -21.11 -31.36
C ILE A 93 22.94 -20.00 -31.54
N VAL A 94 22.05 -20.13 -32.55
CA VAL A 94 20.94 -19.20 -32.75
C VAL A 94 19.97 -19.23 -31.57
N ALA A 95 19.66 -20.41 -31.04
CA ALA A 95 18.81 -20.54 -29.85
C ALA A 95 19.46 -19.94 -28.59
N VAL A 96 20.78 -20.10 -28.43
CA VAL A 96 21.54 -19.47 -27.33
C VAL A 96 21.54 -17.96 -27.47
N ASP A 97 21.72 -17.41 -28.66
CA ASP A 97 21.68 -15.96 -28.93
C ASP A 97 20.31 -15.37 -28.57
N GLN A 98 19.22 -16.05 -28.96
CA GLN A 98 17.87 -15.67 -28.58
C GLN A 98 17.66 -15.73 -27.05
N ASN A 99 18.16 -16.77 -26.40
CA ASN A 99 18.07 -16.92 -24.95
C ASN A 99 18.87 -15.85 -24.20
N VAL A 100 20.06 -15.47 -24.69
CA VAL A 100 20.87 -14.39 -24.12
C VAL A 100 20.18 -13.04 -24.33
N GLY A 101 19.58 -12.80 -25.49
CA GLY A 101 18.76 -11.61 -25.75
C GLY A 101 17.57 -11.50 -24.81
N ALA A 102 16.82 -12.59 -24.63
CA ALA A 102 15.71 -12.65 -23.67
C ALA A 102 16.18 -12.46 -22.22
N LEU A 103 17.32 -13.03 -21.84
CA LEU A 103 17.91 -12.86 -20.53
C LEU A 103 18.34 -11.40 -20.28
N SER A 104 18.91 -10.73 -21.28
CA SER A 104 19.26 -9.31 -21.19
C SER A 104 18.02 -8.43 -21.00
N ALA A 105 16.96 -8.67 -21.77
CA ALA A 105 15.70 -7.94 -21.62
C ALA A 105 15.05 -8.16 -20.25
N ASN A 106 15.13 -9.38 -19.73
CA ASN A 106 14.69 -9.70 -18.38
C ASN A 106 15.55 -8.98 -17.32
N LEU A 107 16.86 -8.89 -17.53
CA LEU A 107 17.76 -8.16 -16.64
C LEU A 107 17.44 -6.66 -16.63
N ASP A 108 17.21 -6.05 -17.78
CA ASP A 108 16.80 -4.63 -17.89
C ASP A 108 15.48 -4.37 -17.15
N THR A 109 14.53 -5.31 -17.24
CA THR A 109 13.26 -5.25 -16.50
C THR A 109 13.50 -5.32 -14.99
N VAL A 110 14.41 -6.17 -14.53
CA VAL A 110 14.75 -6.29 -13.10
C VAL A 110 15.45 -5.01 -12.61
N VAL A 111 16.35 -4.43 -13.41
CA VAL A 111 17.01 -3.14 -13.07
C VAL A 111 15.99 -2.03 -12.96
N ALA A 112 15.07 -1.89 -13.92
CA ALA A 112 14.01 -0.88 -13.87
C ALA A 112 13.09 -1.04 -12.64
N ARG A 113 12.79 -2.29 -12.25
CA ARG A 113 12.03 -2.57 -11.01
C ARG A 113 12.81 -2.17 -9.75
N LEU A 114 14.12 -2.42 -9.72
CA LEU A 114 14.96 -2.02 -8.59
C LEU A 114 15.08 -0.50 -8.46
N GLU A 115 15.20 0.23 -9.57
CA GLU A 115 15.18 1.69 -9.58
C GLU A 115 13.83 2.24 -9.07
N GLY A 116 12.72 1.62 -9.47
CA GLY A 116 11.38 1.97 -8.96
C GLY A 116 11.22 1.72 -7.45
N LEU A 117 11.73 0.58 -6.96
CA LEU A 117 11.71 0.25 -5.53
C LEU A 117 12.62 1.20 -4.71
N GLN A 118 13.75 1.63 -5.27
CA GLN A 118 14.63 2.60 -4.63
C GLN A 118 13.95 3.98 -4.51
N GLY A 119 13.21 4.41 -5.53
CA GLY A 119 12.38 5.63 -5.45
C GLY A 119 11.26 5.53 -4.41
N GLN A 120 10.71 4.34 -4.18
CA GLN A 120 9.74 4.10 -3.10
C GLN A 120 10.39 4.11 -1.71
N ALA A 121 11.66 3.71 -1.59
CA ALA A 121 12.39 3.76 -0.33
C ALA A 121 12.61 5.21 0.16
N ASP A 122 12.70 6.18 -0.76
CA ASP A 122 12.80 7.62 -0.44
C ASP A 122 11.50 8.22 0.12
N VAL A 123 10.36 7.53 -0.03
CA VAL A 123 9.07 7.95 0.54
C VAL A 123 9.03 7.70 2.05
N ILE A 124 9.74 6.70 2.55
CA ILE A 124 9.71 6.28 3.96
C ILE A 124 10.24 7.39 4.89
N PRO A 125 11.39 8.04 4.63
CA PRO A 125 11.86 9.19 5.44
C PRO A 125 10.90 10.40 5.41
N GLY A 126 10.23 10.64 4.27
CA GLY A 126 9.24 11.69 4.12
C GLY A 126 8.04 11.45 5.04
N LEU A 127 7.45 10.26 4.97
CA LEU A 127 6.36 9.85 5.86
C LEU A 127 6.77 9.91 7.34
N GLN A 128 8.01 9.55 7.69
CA GLN A 128 8.48 9.64 9.06
C GLN A 128 8.54 11.09 9.58
N THR A 129 8.88 12.04 8.70
CA THR A 129 8.90 13.47 9.02
C THR A 129 7.49 14.01 9.22
N GLU A 130 6.56 13.65 8.33
CA GLU A 130 5.14 14.02 8.44
C GLU A 130 4.50 13.46 9.72
N ILE A 131 4.77 12.19 10.06
CA ILE A 131 4.30 11.56 11.31
C ILE A 131 4.81 12.32 12.54
N ASN A 132 6.09 12.72 12.54
CA ASN A 132 6.66 13.43 13.68
C ASN A 132 6.05 14.84 13.83
N ALA A 133 5.81 15.54 12.72
CA ALA A 133 5.13 16.83 12.72
C ALA A 133 3.69 16.71 13.25
N ALA A 134 2.93 15.75 12.73
CA ALA A 134 1.57 15.47 13.18
C ALA A 134 1.52 15.13 14.68
N LYS A 135 2.49 14.35 15.18
CA LYS A 135 2.59 14.03 16.61
C LYS A 135 2.81 15.28 17.47
N THR A 136 3.62 16.23 17.01
CA THR A 136 3.82 17.50 17.70
C THR A 136 2.55 18.33 17.73
N GLU A 137 1.84 18.43 16.60
CA GLU A 137 0.57 19.18 16.50
C GLU A 137 -0.52 18.58 17.41
N ILE A 138 -0.67 17.26 17.42
CA ILE A 138 -1.60 16.55 18.31
C ILE A 138 -1.25 16.83 19.78
N GLY A 139 0.03 16.82 20.13
CA GLY A 139 0.48 17.14 21.50
C GLY A 139 0.11 18.57 21.92
N ALA A 140 0.22 19.55 21.02
CA ALA A 140 -0.20 20.93 21.28
C ALA A 140 -1.71 21.03 21.47
N ALA A 141 -2.49 20.40 20.58
CA ALA A 141 -3.95 20.40 20.65
C ALA A 141 -4.47 19.77 21.95
N LEU A 142 -3.87 18.65 22.41
CA LEU A 142 -4.22 18.03 23.69
C LEU A 142 -3.95 18.95 24.89
N SER A 143 -2.87 19.74 24.84
CA SER A 143 -2.57 20.73 25.87
C SER A 143 -3.61 21.86 25.89
N GLU A 144 -4.05 22.33 24.73
CA GLU A 144 -5.08 23.36 24.61
C GLU A 144 -6.44 22.87 25.12
N ILE A 145 -6.82 21.63 24.77
CA ILE A 145 -8.03 20.99 25.29
C ILE A 145 -7.98 20.90 26.82
N GLY A 146 -6.84 20.51 27.40
CA GLY A 146 -6.67 20.47 28.85
C GLY A 146 -6.88 21.84 29.52
N ALA A 147 -6.33 22.91 28.93
CA ALA A 147 -6.53 24.28 29.42
C ALA A 147 -7.99 24.74 29.28
N ALA A 148 -8.65 24.38 28.18
CA ALA A 148 -10.07 24.68 27.96
C ALA A 148 -10.97 23.96 28.97
N GLN A 149 -10.69 22.70 29.29
CA GLN A 149 -11.41 21.94 30.32
C GLN A 149 -11.31 22.58 31.70
N GLU A 150 -10.13 23.08 32.08
CA GLU A 150 -9.96 23.77 33.36
C GLU A 150 -10.74 25.08 33.40
N THR A 151 -10.78 25.81 32.27
CA THR A 151 -11.58 27.02 32.12
C THR A 151 -13.07 26.72 32.27
N LEU A 152 -13.56 25.63 31.66
CA LEU A 152 -14.96 25.21 31.76
C LEU A 152 -15.34 24.81 33.19
N LYS A 153 -14.47 24.11 33.92
CA LYS A 153 -14.69 23.81 35.35
C LYS A 153 -14.80 25.08 36.19
N ALA A 154 -13.91 26.05 35.95
CA ALA A 154 -13.97 27.33 36.64
C ALA A 154 -15.29 28.07 36.35
N GLN A 155 -15.72 28.10 35.08
CA GLN A 155 -17.00 28.69 34.68
C GLN A 155 -18.19 27.99 35.33
N GLN A 156 -18.18 26.65 35.41
CA GLN A 156 -19.25 25.89 36.06
C GLN A 156 -19.34 26.21 37.56
N SER A 157 -18.20 26.35 38.24
CA SER A 157 -18.16 26.79 39.64
C SER A 157 -18.78 28.18 39.81
N GLN A 158 -18.42 29.13 38.93
CA GLN A 158 -18.94 30.49 38.95
C GLN A 158 -20.46 30.54 38.70
N LEU A 159 -20.97 29.70 37.80
CA LEU A 159 -22.42 29.56 37.59
C LEU A 159 -23.14 29.03 38.83
N GLY A 160 -22.52 28.09 39.55
CA GLY A 160 -23.02 27.61 40.84
C GLY A 160 -23.14 28.73 41.87
N GLU A 161 -22.07 29.51 42.06
CA GLU A 161 -22.06 30.66 43.00
C GLU A 161 -23.10 31.74 42.61
N MET A 162 -23.28 31.97 41.31
CA MET A 162 -24.30 32.89 40.81
C MET A 162 -25.71 32.38 41.09
N ASN A 163 -25.96 31.08 40.93
CA ASN A 163 -27.25 30.47 41.26
C ASN A 163 -27.55 30.56 42.77
N ASP A 164 -26.56 30.33 43.61
CA ASP A 164 -26.68 30.50 45.06
C ASP A 164 -26.99 31.96 45.43
N SER A 165 -26.34 32.91 44.76
CA SER A 165 -26.60 34.34 44.93
C SER A 165 -28.04 34.72 44.52
N ILE A 166 -28.57 34.11 43.46
CA ILE A 166 -29.97 34.30 43.03
C ILE A 166 -30.92 33.76 44.10
N ALA A 167 -30.64 32.58 44.67
CA ALA A 167 -31.44 32.02 45.75
C ALA A 167 -31.49 32.92 46.99
N VAL A 168 -30.34 33.52 47.37
CA VAL A 168 -30.28 34.51 48.47
C VAL A 168 -31.12 35.75 48.15
N LEU A 169 -31.08 36.23 46.91
CA LEU A 169 -31.86 37.38 46.48
C LEU A 169 -33.37 37.12 46.55
N ASP A 170 -33.80 35.91 46.19
CA ASP A 170 -35.20 35.51 46.26
C ASP A 170 -35.73 35.51 47.71
N VAL A 171 -34.95 34.99 48.66
CA VAL A 171 -35.27 35.09 50.09
C VAL A 171 -35.38 36.55 50.54
N GLY A 172 -34.49 37.42 50.06
CA GLY A 172 -34.55 38.86 50.32
C GLY A 172 -35.84 39.49 49.82
N ARG A 173 -36.27 39.14 48.60
CA ARG A 173 -37.54 39.57 48.01
C ARG A 173 -38.74 39.09 48.85
N GLN A 174 -38.79 37.82 49.21
CA GLN A 174 -39.86 37.26 50.04
C GLN A 174 -39.99 37.99 51.38
N LYS A 175 -38.87 38.31 52.03
CA LYS A 175 -38.85 39.10 53.28
C LYS A 175 -39.39 40.51 53.08
N PHE A 176 -39.07 41.15 51.95
CA PHE A 176 -39.60 42.47 51.61
C PHE A 176 -41.11 42.44 51.35
N ASP A 177 -41.61 41.41 50.67
CA ASP A 177 -43.04 41.20 50.44
C ASP A 177 -43.80 41.02 51.76
N VAL A 178 -43.25 40.26 52.71
CA VAL A 178 -43.83 40.13 54.08
C VAL A 178 -43.84 41.49 54.81
N PHE A 179 -42.74 42.24 54.74
CA PHE A 179 -42.66 43.55 55.39
C PHE A 179 -43.68 44.55 54.82
N THR A 180 -43.80 44.62 53.49
CA THR A 180 -44.75 45.53 52.84
C THR A 180 -46.20 45.13 53.12
N GLY A 181 -46.50 43.84 53.18
CA GLY A 181 -47.79 43.32 53.63
C GLY A 181 -48.12 43.71 55.07
N ALA A 182 -47.16 43.55 55.99
CA ALA A 182 -47.33 43.95 57.39
C ALA A 182 -47.53 45.48 57.54
N LEU A 183 -46.77 46.28 56.78
CA LEU A 183 -46.92 47.73 56.75
C LEU A 183 -48.31 48.15 56.25
N ALA A 184 -48.80 47.52 55.17
CA ALA A 184 -50.14 47.77 54.65
C ALA A 184 -51.23 47.42 55.69
N GLY A 185 -51.08 46.30 56.40
CA GLY A 185 -51.96 45.91 57.50
C GLY A 185 -51.97 46.93 58.64
N ALA A 186 -50.79 47.41 59.06
CA ALA A 186 -50.66 48.42 60.11
C ALA A 186 -51.29 49.77 59.71
N LEU A 187 -51.09 50.21 58.46
CA LEU A 187 -51.74 51.41 57.92
C LEU A 187 -53.27 51.26 57.87
N SER A 188 -53.78 50.08 57.48
CA SER A 188 -55.22 49.79 57.49
C SER A 188 -55.80 49.82 58.90
N GLN A 189 -55.09 49.31 59.90
CA GLN A 189 -55.50 49.36 61.31
C GLN A 189 -55.48 50.79 61.87
N MET A 190 -54.47 51.59 61.52
CA MET A 190 -54.44 53.01 61.90
C MET A 190 -55.58 53.81 61.25
N SER A 191 -55.91 53.54 59.98
CA SER A 191 -57.06 54.16 59.31
C SER A 191 -58.40 53.75 59.95
N ALA A 192 -58.50 52.54 60.51
CA ALA A 192 -59.69 52.08 61.21
C ALA A 192 -59.88 52.74 62.59
N LEU A 193 -58.81 53.29 63.18
CA LEU A 193 -58.85 54.01 64.46
C LEU A 193 -59.31 55.47 64.32
N ASP A 194 -59.34 56.02 63.10
CA ASP A 194 -59.70 57.43 62.81
C ASP A 194 -61.13 57.60 62.23
N GLY A 195 -61.93 56.51 62.18
CA GLY A 195 -63.33 56.50 61.75
C GLY A 195 -64.28 56.08 62.88
N PRO A 196 -65.53 56.61 62.95
CA PRO A 196 -66.41 56.36 64.08
C PRO A 196 -66.82 54.89 64.10
N ALA A 197 -66.79 54.33 65.31
CA ALA A 197 -67.10 52.93 65.59
C ALA A 197 -68.46 52.51 65.04
N GLU A 198 -68.47 51.57 64.08
CA GLU A 198 -69.58 50.61 63.94
C GLU A 198 -69.09 49.30 63.32
N ALA A 199 -69.50 48.21 63.94
CA ALA A 199 -68.96 46.88 63.79
C ALA A 199 -69.37 46.18 62.49
N ALA A 200 -68.42 45.51 61.84
CA ALA A 200 -68.67 44.28 61.09
C ALA A 200 -67.37 43.48 60.97
N ALA A 201 -67.21 42.48 61.83
CA ALA A 201 -66.21 41.45 61.67
C ALA A 201 -66.60 40.53 60.50
N VAL A 202 -65.74 40.39 59.49
CA VAL A 202 -65.67 39.21 58.62
C VAL A 202 -64.21 38.94 58.26
N GLU A 203 -63.60 38.10 59.10
CA GLU A 203 -62.75 36.94 58.75
C GLU A 203 -61.85 37.04 57.49
N VAL A 204 -60.58 37.40 57.69
CA VAL A 204 -59.51 37.05 56.74
C VAL A 204 -59.06 35.64 57.11
N ALA A 205 -59.41 34.68 56.26
CA ALA A 205 -58.97 33.30 56.36
C ALA A 205 -57.44 33.26 56.49
N ALA A 206 -56.97 32.84 57.66
CA ALA A 206 -55.62 32.35 57.83
C ALA A 206 -55.49 31.09 56.96
N VAL A 207 -54.93 31.23 55.76
CA VAL A 207 -54.40 30.07 55.04
C VAL A 207 -53.11 29.70 55.76
N GLU A 208 -53.26 28.72 56.62
CA GLU A 208 -52.23 27.97 57.31
C GLU A 208 -51.19 27.47 56.29
N VAL A 209 -50.00 28.09 56.26
CA VAL A 209 -48.87 27.51 55.53
C VAL A 209 -48.34 26.40 56.41
N ALA A 210 -48.68 25.17 56.05
CA ALA A 210 -48.14 23.95 56.66
C ALA A 210 -46.60 24.05 56.75
N PRO A 211 -45.97 23.61 57.86
CA PRO A 211 -44.53 23.46 57.87
C PRO A 211 -44.16 22.42 56.81
N VAL A 212 -43.51 22.85 55.74
CA VAL A 212 -42.84 21.91 54.84
C VAL A 212 -41.68 21.34 55.61
N ASP A 213 -41.84 20.09 56.01
CA ASP A 213 -40.82 19.25 56.65
C ASP A 213 -39.60 19.21 55.72
N VAL A 214 -38.55 19.94 56.10
CA VAL A 214 -37.28 19.89 55.37
C VAL A 214 -36.62 18.59 55.81
N ALA A 215 -36.97 17.50 55.13
CA ALA A 215 -36.24 16.25 55.23
C ALA A 215 -34.74 16.56 55.08
N PRO A 216 -33.85 15.99 55.92
CA PRO A 216 -32.42 16.16 55.74
C PRO A 216 -32.10 15.69 54.32
N VAL A 217 -31.46 16.55 53.54
CA VAL A 217 -30.86 16.14 52.27
C VAL A 217 -29.80 15.12 52.63
N GLU A 218 -30.18 13.84 52.62
CA GLU A 218 -29.20 12.77 52.50
C GLU A 218 -28.35 13.14 51.31
N ALA A 219 -27.05 13.18 51.52
CA ALA A 219 -26.08 13.30 50.46
C ALA A 219 -26.34 12.15 49.50
N ALA A 220 -27.15 12.42 48.47
CA ALA A 220 -27.15 11.63 47.27
C ALA A 220 -25.70 11.70 46.81
N ALA A 221 -24.99 10.59 47.00
CA ALA A 221 -23.84 10.31 46.17
C ALA A 221 -24.28 10.68 44.77
N VAL A 222 -23.66 11.71 44.19
CA VAL A 222 -23.71 11.89 42.75
C VAL A 222 -23.05 10.63 42.23
N GLU A 223 -23.86 9.59 42.01
CA GLU A 223 -23.54 8.61 40.99
C GLU A 223 -23.25 9.47 39.78
N VAL A 224 -21.97 9.50 39.41
CA VAL A 224 -21.52 10.05 38.15
C VAL A 224 -22.44 9.40 37.14
N ALA A 225 -23.40 10.18 36.61
CA ALA A 225 -24.22 9.72 35.51
C ALA A 225 -23.23 9.18 34.48
N PRO A 226 -23.38 7.93 34.01
CA PRO A 226 -22.52 7.42 32.96
C PRO A 226 -22.50 8.52 31.89
N ILE A 227 -21.30 8.88 31.44
CA ILE A 227 -21.09 9.82 30.33
C ILE A 227 -22.13 9.45 29.30
N ALA A 228 -23.09 10.35 29.02
CA ALA A 228 -24.13 10.05 28.05
C ALA A 228 -23.40 9.57 26.78
N PRO A 229 -23.72 8.38 26.25
CA PRO A 229 -23.07 7.90 25.04
C PRO A 229 -23.15 9.02 24.02
N VAL A 230 -22.00 9.40 23.46
CA VAL A 230 -21.94 10.38 22.39
C VAL A 230 -22.90 9.85 21.34
N LEU A 231 -23.97 10.59 21.06
CA LEU A 231 -24.97 10.10 20.11
C LEU A 231 -24.26 9.89 18.77
N PRO A 232 -24.47 8.74 18.13
CA PRO A 232 -23.88 8.40 16.84
C PRO A 232 -24.23 9.55 15.86
N THR A 233 -23.24 10.36 15.50
CA THR A 233 -23.48 11.57 14.72
C THR A 233 -23.36 11.23 13.25
N VAL A 234 -24.46 11.38 12.51
CA VAL A 234 -24.44 11.27 11.04
C VAL A 234 -23.52 12.36 10.49
N THR A 235 -22.54 11.97 9.70
CA THR A 235 -21.60 12.92 9.08
C THR A 235 -21.85 13.01 7.57
N VAL A 236 -21.72 14.23 7.03
CA VAL A 236 -21.78 14.50 5.59
C VAL A 236 -20.47 15.15 5.19
N ALA A 237 -19.75 14.55 4.25
CA ALA A 237 -18.46 15.04 3.78
C ALA A 237 -18.42 15.06 2.25
N ALA A 238 -17.70 16.03 1.67
CA ALA A 238 -17.39 16.01 0.25
C ALA A 238 -16.31 14.95 -0.04
N SER A 239 -16.43 14.23 -1.14
CA SER A 239 -15.47 13.21 -1.54
C SER A 239 -15.16 13.28 -3.04
N ALA A 240 -13.87 13.25 -3.37
CA ALA A 240 -13.39 13.22 -4.75
C ALA A 240 -13.63 11.87 -5.46
N ASP A 241 -13.88 10.81 -4.69
CA ASP A 241 -14.18 9.47 -5.22
C ASP A 241 -15.64 9.33 -5.66
N VAL A 242 -16.49 10.28 -5.29
CA VAL A 242 -17.89 10.35 -5.69
C VAL A 242 -18.06 11.48 -6.70
N ALA A 243 -18.80 11.23 -7.79
CA ALA A 243 -19.08 12.25 -8.79
C ALA A 243 -19.87 13.43 -8.18
N GLY A 244 -19.64 14.66 -8.66
CA GLY A 244 -20.26 15.87 -8.07
C GLY A 244 -21.79 15.91 -8.09
N ASP A 245 -22.40 15.15 -8.98
CA ASP A 245 -23.84 14.92 -9.10
C ASP A 245 -24.31 13.66 -8.36
N ALA A 246 -23.50 13.12 -7.45
CA ALA A 246 -23.80 11.91 -6.72
C ALA A 246 -23.63 12.06 -5.20
N VAL A 247 -24.46 11.29 -4.50
CA VAL A 247 -24.42 11.13 -3.05
C VAL A 247 -24.31 9.65 -2.74
N GLN A 248 -23.28 9.27 -2.00
CA GLN A 248 -23.13 7.93 -1.43
C GLN A 248 -23.53 7.96 0.04
N VAL A 249 -24.23 6.93 0.50
CA VAL A 249 -24.58 6.72 1.90
C VAL A 249 -23.92 5.43 2.36
N VAL A 250 -23.34 5.42 3.55
CA VAL A 250 -22.68 4.25 4.14
C VAL A 250 -23.26 3.99 5.53
N TYR A 251 -23.91 2.85 5.70
CA TYR A 251 -24.35 2.35 6.99
C TYR A 251 -23.35 1.33 7.56
N PHE A 252 -23.05 1.46 8.85
CA PHE A 252 -22.16 0.55 9.56
C PHE A 252 -22.57 0.43 11.04
N ALA A 253 -22.23 -0.69 11.65
CA ALA A 253 -22.43 -0.93 13.08
C ALA A 253 -21.33 -0.23 13.86
N ASP A 254 -21.69 0.82 14.58
CA ASP A 254 -20.78 1.65 15.37
C ASP A 254 -20.57 0.98 16.73
N ALA A 255 -19.62 0.03 16.77
CA ALA A 255 -19.40 -0.82 17.93
C ALA A 255 -18.72 -0.08 19.09
N ASN A 256 -17.98 0.99 18.78
CA ASN A 256 -17.22 1.76 19.75
C ASN A 256 -17.83 3.15 20.05
N GLY A 257 -18.90 3.53 19.34
CA GLY A 257 -19.67 4.76 19.55
C GLY A 257 -18.97 6.03 19.08
N ASN A 258 -18.03 5.93 18.13
CA ASN A 258 -17.24 7.07 17.67
C ASN A 258 -17.78 7.73 16.39
N GLY A 259 -18.77 7.12 15.72
CA GLY A 259 -19.40 7.64 14.50
C GLY A 259 -18.53 7.62 13.24
N ILE A 260 -17.38 6.92 13.26
CA ILE A 260 -16.43 6.81 12.16
C ILE A 260 -16.30 5.33 11.80
N LYS A 261 -16.57 4.97 10.53
CA LYS A 261 -16.39 3.59 10.06
C LYS A 261 -14.92 3.18 10.12
N GLU A 262 -14.60 2.24 11.00
CA GLU A 262 -13.30 1.62 11.18
C GLU A 262 -13.23 0.21 10.58
N GLY A 263 -12.01 -0.30 10.34
CA GLY A 263 -11.79 -1.49 9.52
C GLY A 263 -12.38 -2.81 10.06
N GLU A 264 -12.74 -2.88 11.34
CA GLU A 264 -13.37 -4.06 11.93
C GLU A 264 -14.90 -3.91 12.11
N GLU A 265 -15.47 -2.74 11.78
CA GLU A 265 -16.88 -2.48 11.95
C GLU A 265 -17.73 -3.07 10.82
N ALA A 266 -18.77 -3.81 11.20
CA ALA A 266 -19.64 -4.48 10.26
C ALA A 266 -20.44 -3.47 9.43
N SER A 267 -20.60 -3.73 8.13
CA SER A 267 -21.45 -2.92 7.26
C SER A 267 -22.91 -3.38 7.35
N VAL A 268 -23.86 -2.45 7.35
CA VAL A 268 -25.29 -2.81 7.44
C VAL A 268 -25.89 -2.92 6.04
N VAL A 269 -26.27 -4.14 5.67
CA VAL A 269 -26.79 -4.50 4.34
C VAL A 269 -28.31 -4.51 4.33
N GLY A 270 -28.94 -4.12 3.22
CA GLY A 270 -30.38 -4.24 3.00
C GLY A 270 -31.22 -3.11 3.63
N MET A 271 -30.59 -1.99 4.00
CA MET A 271 -31.32 -0.80 4.47
C MET A 271 -31.90 -0.04 3.28
N SER A 272 -33.23 0.05 3.20
CA SER A 272 -33.92 0.81 2.16
C SER A 272 -33.91 2.31 2.47
N LEU A 273 -33.35 3.10 1.55
CA LEU A 273 -33.16 4.55 1.68
C LEU A 273 -33.90 5.29 0.57
N ASN A 274 -34.51 6.42 0.92
CA ASN A 274 -35.19 7.31 0.00
C ASN A 274 -34.48 8.66 -0.03
N LEU A 275 -34.30 9.19 -1.25
CA LEU A 275 -33.85 10.56 -1.44
C LEU A 275 -35.07 11.41 -1.84
N VAL A 276 -35.33 12.45 -1.08
CA VAL A 276 -36.47 13.35 -1.23
C VAL A 276 -35.99 14.73 -1.68
N ASP A 277 -36.61 15.31 -2.70
CA ASP A 277 -36.26 16.66 -3.16
C ASP A 277 -36.85 17.76 -2.25
N ALA A 278 -36.49 19.02 -2.53
CA ALA A 278 -37.03 20.19 -1.82
C ALA A 278 -38.56 20.35 -1.95
N GLY A 279 -39.20 19.70 -2.92
CA GLY A 279 -40.65 19.67 -3.10
C GLY A 279 -41.35 18.58 -2.29
N GLY A 280 -40.60 17.71 -1.60
CA GLY A 280 -41.12 16.58 -0.84
C GLY A 280 -41.40 15.33 -1.68
N ALA A 281 -40.96 15.27 -2.94
CA ALA A 281 -41.11 14.10 -3.80
C ALA A 281 -39.90 13.17 -3.67
N ILE A 282 -40.15 11.86 -3.63
CA ILE A 282 -39.09 10.84 -3.67
C ILE A 282 -38.52 10.80 -5.10
N VAL A 283 -37.26 11.20 -5.24
CA VAL A 283 -36.54 11.21 -6.52
C VAL A 283 -35.84 9.89 -6.80
N ALA A 284 -35.44 9.16 -5.76
CA ALA A 284 -34.78 7.87 -5.87
C ALA A 284 -34.95 7.03 -4.60
N SER A 285 -34.93 5.71 -4.75
CA SER A 285 -34.95 4.75 -3.65
C SER A 285 -33.91 3.66 -3.94
N VAL A 286 -33.01 3.41 -2.99
CA VAL A 286 -31.87 2.49 -3.12
C VAL A 286 -31.67 1.74 -1.81
N GLU A 287 -31.32 0.46 -1.88
CA GLU A 287 -30.97 -0.35 -0.72
C GLU A 287 -29.45 -0.42 -0.54
N THR A 288 -28.98 -0.50 0.71
CA THR A 288 -27.55 -0.67 0.98
C THR A 288 -27.05 -2.03 0.49
N ASP A 289 -25.91 -2.03 -0.20
CA ASP A 289 -25.26 -3.21 -0.77
C ASP A 289 -24.46 -4.01 0.28
N GLU A 290 -23.73 -5.05 -0.17
CA GLU A 290 -22.88 -5.90 0.69
C GLU A 290 -21.79 -5.13 1.46
N SER A 291 -21.44 -3.91 1.01
CA SER A 291 -20.49 -3.02 1.68
C SER A 291 -21.19 -2.02 2.61
N GLY A 292 -22.52 -2.13 2.76
CA GLY A 292 -23.38 -1.20 3.48
C GLY A 292 -23.53 0.15 2.78
N ALA A 293 -23.19 0.23 1.48
CA ALA A 293 -23.21 1.46 0.73
C ALA A 293 -24.44 1.55 -0.19
N ALA A 294 -24.99 2.74 -0.35
CA ALA A 294 -26.03 3.07 -1.32
C ALA A 294 -25.60 4.30 -2.13
N LEU A 295 -25.73 4.27 -3.46
CA LEU A 295 -25.30 5.36 -4.32
C LEU A 295 -26.49 5.96 -5.09
N PHE A 296 -26.67 7.27 -4.95
CA PHE A 296 -27.57 8.09 -5.74
C PHE A 296 -26.75 8.90 -6.73
N ALA A 297 -26.93 8.69 -8.04
CA ALA A 297 -26.15 9.37 -9.08
C ALA A 297 -27.05 10.14 -10.06
N GLY A 298 -26.49 11.11 -10.77
CA GLY A 298 -27.21 11.91 -11.76
C GLY A 298 -28.20 12.90 -11.15
N LEU A 299 -27.91 13.39 -9.94
CA LEU A 299 -28.76 14.34 -9.22
C LEU A 299 -28.62 15.74 -9.81
N ALA A 300 -29.76 16.39 -10.07
CA ALA A 300 -29.78 17.80 -10.42
C ALA A 300 -29.32 18.64 -9.22
N ALA A 301 -28.77 19.83 -9.49
CA ALA A 301 -28.43 20.77 -8.43
C ALA A 301 -29.67 21.16 -7.61
N GLY A 302 -29.57 21.08 -6.28
CA GLY A 302 -30.70 21.32 -5.40
C GLY A 302 -30.48 20.80 -3.98
N ASN A 303 -31.50 21.00 -3.15
CA ASN A 303 -31.55 20.49 -1.79
C ASN A 303 -32.29 19.16 -1.76
N TYR A 304 -31.75 18.21 -1.02
CA TYR A 304 -32.32 16.90 -0.84
C TYR A 304 -32.35 16.53 0.64
N SER A 305 -33.32 15.70 1.04
CA SER A 305 -33.37 15.05 2.34
C SER A 305 -33.23 13.55 2.14
N LEU A 306 -32.34 12.93 2.91
CA LEU A 306 -32.20 11.49 2.97
C LEU A 306 -33.11 10.97 4.08
N THR A 307 -33.98 10.01 3.76
CA THR A 307 -34.87 9.38 4.73
C THR A 307 -34.81 7.86 4.65
N THR A 308 -35.19 7.18 5.72
CA THR A 308 -35.46 5.73 5.70
C THR A 308 -36.70 5.44 4.85
N ALA A 309 -36.93 4.17 4.53
CA ALA A 309 -38.20 3.73 3.93
C ALA A 309 -39.43 4.01 4.81
N GLU A 310 -39.24 4.11 6.13
CA GLU A 310 -40.28 4.43 7.12
C GLU A 310 -40.55 5.95 7.20
N GLY A 311 -39.71 6.77 6.57
CA GLY A 311 -39.87 8.23 6.50
C GLY A 311 -39.08 8.99 7.56
N ASP A 312 -38.20 8.32 8.31
CA ASP A 312 -37.35 8.98 9.30
C ASP A 312 -36.24 9.78 8.60
N ALA A 313 -36.09 11.04 8.98
CA ALA A 313 -35.05 11.91 8.44
C ALA A 313 -33.67 11.51 8.96
N ILE A 314 -32.73 11.29 8.05
CA ILE A 314 -31.35 10.91 8.34
C ILE A 314 -30.42 12.12 8.21
N ALA A 315 -30.45 12.79 7.05
CA ALA A 315 -29.58 13.92 6.75
C ALA A 315 -30.23 14.88 5.74
N SER A 316 -29.76 16.12 5.73
CA SER A 316 -30.06 17.10 4.68
C SER A 316 -28.81 17.35 3.84
N LEU A 317 -28.99 17.43 2.53
CA LEU A 317 -27.93 17.42 1.53
C LEU A 317 -28.15 18.56 0.55
N THR A 318 -27.08 19.09 -0.01
CA THR A 318 -27.14 20.15 -1.02
C THR A 318 -26.19 19.82 -2.15
N VAL A 319 -26.73 19.46 -3.32
CA VAL A 319 -25.94 19.23 -4.53
C VAL A 319 -25.78 20.57 -5.24
N ALA A 320 -24.55 21.07 -5.32
CA ALA A 320 -24.26 22.33 -6.00
C ALA A 320 -24.17 22.14 -7.51
N GLU A 321 -24.58 23.16 -8.28
CA GLU A 321 -24.46 23.13 -9.73
C GLU A 321 -22.98 23.10 -10.16
N GLY A 322 -22.61 22.11 -10.97
CA GLY A 322 -21.24 21.94 -11.44
C GLY A 322 -20.23 21.53 -10.35
N ALA A 323 -20.68 20.90 -9.27
CA ALA A 323 -19.79 20.39 -8.23
C ALA A 323 -18.71 19.46 -8.80
N ALA A 324 -17.46 19.64 -8.35
CA ALA A 324 -16.33 18.79 -8.77
C ALA A 324 -16.26 17.48 -7.98
N GLN A 325 -16.90 17.41 -6.81
CA GLN A 325 -16.85 16.30 -5.85
C GLN A 325 -18.25 16.05 -5.30
N GLY A 326 -18.61 14.78 -5.15
CA GLY A 326 -19.87 14.33 -4.58
C GLY A 326 -19.86 14.37 -3.06
N GLN A 327 -20.90 13.83 -2.44
CA GLN A 327 -21.03 13.75 -0.99
C GLN A 327 -21.10 12.31 -0.50
N ILE A 328 -20.47 12.03 0.64
CA ILE A 328 -20.60 10.79 1.39
C ILE A 328 -21.33 11.11 2.70
N VAL A 329 -22.38 10.34 2.98
CA VAL A 329 -23.14 10.37 4.23
C VAL A 329 -22.83 9.11 5.00
N THR A 330 -22.24 9.25 6.18
CA THR A 330 -21.87 8.12 7.03
C THR A 330 -22.86 8.04 8.18
N VAL A 331 -23.59 6.91 8.25
CA VAL A 331 -24.69 6.69 9.19
C VAL A 331 -24.31 5.57 10.17
N PRO A 332 -23.86 5.92 11.38
CA PRO A 332 -23.61 4.96 12.45
C PRO A 332 -24.92 4.35 12.99
N VAL A 333 -24.95 3.03 13.15
CA VAL A 333 -26.02 2.28 13.82
C VAL A 333 -25.46 1.69 15.12
N VAL A 334 -26.00 2.09 16.26
CA VAL A 334 -25.63 1.55 17.56
C VAL A 334 -26.56 0.37 17.86
N GLU A 335 -25.99 -0.80 18.16
CA GLU A 335 -26.73 -2.00 18.61
C GLU A 335 -27.12 -1.94 20.09
#